data_AF-A0AAT9WA73-F1
#
_entry.id   AF-A0AAT9WA73-F1
#
_cell.length_a   1.000
_cell.length_b   1.000
_cell.length_c   1.000
_cell.angle_alpha   90.00
_cell.angle_beta   90.00
_cell.angle_gamma   90.00
#
_symmetry.space_group_name_H-M   'P 1'
#
loop_
_entity.id
_entity.type
_entity.pdbx_description
1 polymer ?
#
loop_
_entity_poly.entity_id
_entity_poly.type
_entity_poly.pdbx_seq_one_letter_code
_entity_poly.pdbx_strand_id
1 'polypeptide(L)'
;MSCDPVGNLLLAKFSCEGGKDACVFIPASIVFWLLAHLPVNQDPTLKQPPAPPKIDQDDWYDPATPRALSVNCKELPGAIRMTMELDRSPGLTILLNRSNVEMMRQIFGHYSSDLINLDA
;
A
#
# COMPACT_ATOMS: atom_id res chain seq x y z
N MET A 1 3.33 3.62 6.40
CA MET A 1 2.28 4.38 5.68
C MET A 1 1.91 5.59 6.52
N SER A 2 1.38 6.65 5.92
CA SER A 2 0.99 7.89 6.59
C SER A 2 -0.22 8.49 5.88
N CYS A 3 -1.21 8.99 6.61
CA CYS A 3 -2.40 9.65 6.05
C CYS A 3 -2.18 11.17 5.94
N ASP A 4 -2.79 11.81 4.94
CA ASP A 4 -2.83 13.28 4.86
C ASP A 4 -3.86 13.85 5.86
N PRO A 5 -3.76 15.13 6.24
CA PRO A 5 -4.68 15.73 7.21
C PRO A 5 -6.15 15.76 6.77
N VAL A 6 -6.41 15.65 5.47
CA VAL A 6 -7.76 15.67 4.90
C VAL A 6 -8.38 14.27 4.83
N GLY A 7 -7.57 13.21 4.85
CA GLY A 7 -8.05 11.83 4.74
C GLY A 7 -8.31 11.37 3.30
N ASN A 8 -7.74 12.03 2.30
CA ASN A 8 -7.91 11.68 0.89
C ASN A 8 -6.81 10.76 0.35
N LEU A 9 -5.62 10.83 0.93
CA LEU A 9 -4.41 10.19 0.42
C LEU A 9 -3.65 9.49 1.54
N LEU A 10 -3.23 8.27 1.24
CA LEU A 10 -2.31 7.51 2.05
C LEU A 10 -0.95 7.44 1.35
N LEU A 11 0.09 8.00 1.95
CA LEU A 11 1.47 7.79 1.50
C LEU A 11 1.92 6.40 1.92
N ALA A 12 2.27 5.57 0.94
CA ALA A 12 2.85 4.26 1.13
C ALA A 12 4.31 4.24 0.69
N LYS A 13 5.16 3.59 1.49
CA LYS A 13 6.58 3.38 1.21
C LYS A 13 6.87 1.89 1.26
N PHE A 14 7.47 1.37 0.21
CA PHE A 14 7.80 -0.04 0.04
C PHE A 14 9.30 -0.21 -0.02
N SER A 15 9.85 -1.08 0.83
CA SER A 15 11.25 -1.48 0.70
C SER A 15 11.37 -2.62 -0.29
N CYS A 16 12.22 -2.40 -1.31
CA CYS A 16 12.45 -3.37 -2.39
C CYS A 16 13.71 -4.17 -2.10
N GLU A 17 13.64 -5.50 -2.18
CA GLU A 17 14.82 -6.35 -2.07
C GLU A 17 15.84 -6.02 -3.17
N GLY A 18 17.04 -5.61 -2.77
CA GLY A 18 18.11 -5.24 -3.71
C GLY A 18 17.90 -3.92 -4.47
N GLY A 19 16.88 -3.13 -4.09
CA GLY A 19 16.53 -1.87 -4.75
C GLY A 19 16.42 -0.69 -3.77
N LYS A 20 16.09 0.48 -4.31
CA LYS A 20 15.68 1.63 -3.49
C LYS A 20 14.24 1.46 -3.03
N ASP A 21 13.92 2.09 -1.90
CA ASP A 21 12.53 2.23 -1.45
C ASP A 21 11.71 2.97 -2.51
N ALA A 22 10.43 2.61 -2.63
CA ALA A 22 9.47 3.24 -3.52
C ALA A 22 8.36 3.91 -2.70
N CYS A 23 8.15 5.20 -2.91
CA CYS A 23 7.04 5.96 -2.33
C CYS A 23 5.92 6.11 -3.36
N VAL A 24 4.66 6.07 -2.91
CA VAL A 24 3.48 6.31 -3.75
C VAL A 24 2.33 6.86 -2.90
N PHE A 25 1.62 7.86 -3.44
CA PHE A 25 0.36 8.32 -2.87
C PHE A 25 -0.80 7.43 -3.36
N ILE A 26 -1.48 6.77 -2.43
CA ILE A 26 -2.63 5.90 -2.70
C ILE A 26 -3.92 6.63 -2.31
N PRO A 27 -4.84 6.90 -3.24
CA PRO A 27 -6.16 7.44 -2.91
C PRO A 27 -6.94 6.57 -1.93
N ALA A 28 -7.72 7.21 -1.06
CA ALA A 28 -8.59 6.54 -0.09
C ALA A 28 -9.49 5.48 -0.75
N SER A 29 -10.08 5.77 -1.92
CA SER A 29 -10.90 4.81 -2.66
C SER A 29 -10.16 3.51 -3.01
N ILE A 30 -8.88 3.60 -3.41
CA ILE A 30 -8.04 2.43 -3.65
C ILE A 30 -7.76 1.70 -2.34
N VAL A 31 -7.50 2.42 -1.24
CA VAL A 31 -7.29 1.81 0.08
C VAL A 31 -8.51 1.01 0.53
N PHE A 32 -9.72 1.59 0.44
CA PHE A 32 -10.96 0.91 0.81
C PHE A 32 -11.26 -0.27 -0.10
N TRP A 33 -11.04 -0.14 -1.42
CA TRP A 33 -11.18 -1.26 -2.35
C TRP A 33 -10.23 -2.40 -1.99
N LEU A 34 -8.96 -2.11 -1.70
CA LEU A 34 -7.98 -3.10 -1.26
C LEU A 34 -8.39 -3.75 0.06
N LEU A 35 -8.84 -2.98 1.04
CA LEU A 35 -9.27 -3.52 2.34
C LEU A 35 -10.44 -4.50 2.21
N ALA A 36 -11.36 -4.24 1.27
CA ALA A 36 -12.51 -5.12 1.00
C ALA A 36 -12.16 -6.39 0.20
N HIS A 37 -11.11 -6.36 -0.63
CA HIS A 37 -10.80 -7.45 -1.58
C HIS A 37 -9.52 -8.22 -1.28
N LEU A 38 -8.62 -7.70 -0.44
CA LEU A 38 -7.41 -8.43 -0.05
C LEU A 38 -7.78 -9.63 0.83
N PRO A 39 -7.14 -10.80 0.61
CA PRO A 39 -7.42 -11.99 1.40
C PRO A 39 -7.01 -11.78 2.86
N VAL A 40 -7.88 -12.19 3.77
CA VAL A 40 -7.58 -12.22 5.20
C VAL A 40 -6.64 -13.38 5.50
N ASN A 41 -5.63 -13.15 6.33
CA ASN A 41 -4.77 -14.23 6.79
C ASN A 41 -5.57 -15.31 7.55
N GLN A 42 -5.42 -16.56 7.12
CA GLN A 42 -5.99 -17.73 7.80
C GLN A 42 -4.91 -18.61 8.48
N ASP A 43 -3.63 -18.29 8.27
CA ASP A 43 -2.50 -19.06 8.80
C ASP A 43 -2.09 -18.52 10.19
N PRO A 44 -2.31 -19.27 11.29
CA PRO A 44 -1.93 -18.84 12.63
C PRO A 44 -0.41 -18.87 12.86
N THR A 45 0.36 -19.49 11.96
CA THR A 45 1.82 -19.60 12.05
C THR A 45 2.55 -18.58 11.18
N LEU A 46 1.80 -17.67 10.54
CA LEU A 46 2.37 -16.66 9.66
C LEU A 46 3.39 -15.81 10.41
N LYS A 47 4.63 -15.81 9.92
CA LYS A 47 5.70 -15.02 10.52
C LYS A 47 5.46 -13.54 10.25
N GLN A 48 5.74 -12.71 11.25
CA GLN A 48 5.74 -11.26 11.07
C GLN A 48 6.77 -10.88 10.01
N PRO A 49 6.44 -9.97 9.08
CA PRO A 49 7.42 -9.47 8.13
C PRO A 49 8.49 -8.60 8.83
N PRO A 50 9.59 -8.28 8.14
CA PRO A 50 10.55 -7.29 8.62
C PRO A 50 9.89 -5.95 8.95
N ALA A 51 10.55 -5.15 9.80
CA ALA A 51 10.06 -3.83 10.14
C ALA A 51 9.86 -2.98 8.85
N PRO A 52 8.70 -2.31 8.70
CA PRO A 52 8.43 -1.50 7.52
C PRO A 52 9.37 -0.29 7.46
N PRO A 53 9.61 0.27 6.26
CA PRO A 53 10.37 1.51 6.13
C PRO A 53 9.66 2.65 6.88
N LYS A 54 10.48 3.53 7.46
CA LYS A 54 9.97 4.76 8.08
C LYS A 54 9.62 5.76 6.99
N ILE A 55 8.46 6.39 7.16
CA ILE A 55 8.07 7.55 6.38
C ILE A 55 8.49 8.77 7.18
N ASP A 56 9.18 9.69 6.53
CA ASP A 56 9.55 10.99 7.07
C ASP A 56 8.82 12.13 6.34
N GLN A 57 9.12 13.35 6.75
CA GLN A 57 8.51 14.54 6.18
C GLN A 57 9.01 14.83 4.75
N ASP A 58 10.23 14.40 4.41
CA ASP A 58 10.79 14.60 3.08
C ASP A 58 10.08 13.70 2.06
N ASP A 59 9.67 12.48 2.45
CA ASP A 59 8.86 11.60 1.60
C ASP A 59 7.52 12.24 1.16
N TRP A 60 6.92 13.08 2.02
CA TRP A 60 5.67 13.81 1.73
C TRP A 60 5.87 14.97 0.76
N TYR A 61 7.02 15.62 0.81
CA TYR A 61 7.33 16.78 -0.02
C TYR A 61 8.10 16.43 -1.29
N ASP A 62 8.52 15.17 -1.47
CA ASP A 62 9.20 14.73 -2.67
C ASP A 62 8.27 14.87 -3.89
N PRO A 63 8.56 15.80 -4.83
CA PRO A 63 7.76 15.96 -6.04
C PRO A 63 7.86 14.74 -6.97
N ALA A 64 8.85 13.87 -6.77
CA ALA A 64 9.01 12.63 -7.51
C ALA A 64 8.02 11.55 -7.07
N THR A 65 7.40 11.65 -5.89
CA THR A 65 6.42 10.68 -5.41
C THR A 65 5.16 10.69 -6.30
N PRO A 66 4.88 9.60 -7.03
CA PRO A 66 3.73 9.50 -7.91
C PRO A 66 2.44 9.27 -7.14
N ARG A 67 1.32 9.55 -7.79
CA ARG A 67 -0.01 9.16 -7.31
C ARG A 67 -0.54 7.95 -8.06
N ALA A 68 -1.08 6.98 -7.34
CA ALA A 68 -1.77 5.84 -7.92
C ALA A 68 -3.12 6.25 -8.50
N LEU A 69 -3.40 5.80 -9.73
CA LEU A 69 -4.65 6.01 -10.45
C LEU A 69 -5.55 4.78 -10.37
N SER A 70 -4.96 3.60 -10.49
CA SER A 70 -5.66 2.32 -10.42
C SER A 70 -4.74 1.27 -9.82
N VAL A 71 -5.32 0.16 -9.37
CA VAL A 71 -4.58 -1.00 -8.88
C VAL A 71 -5.11 -2.28 -9.53
N ASN A 72 -4.19 -3.12 -9.99
CA ASN A 72 -4.48 -4.47 -10.46
C ASN A 72 -3.79 -5.47 -9.53
N CYS A 73 -4.56 -6.34 -8.90
CA CYS A 73 -4.03 -7.39 -8.05
C CYS A 73 -4.18 -8.74 -8.74
N LYS A 74 -3.09 -9.53 -8.75
CA LYS A 74 -3.09 -10.92 -9.20
C LYS A 74 -2.57 -11.80 -8.07
N GLU A 75 -3.40 -12.73 -7.62
CA GLU A 75 -2.98 -13.76 -6.68
C GLU A 75 -2.05 -14.77 -7.36
N LEU A 76 -1.00 -15.14 -6.64
CA LEU A 76 -0.01 -16.14 -6.99
C LEU A 76 0.13 -17.12 -5.81
N PRO A 77 0.68 -18.33 -6.02
CA PRO A 77 0.96 -19.25 -4.91
C PRO A 77 1.85 -18.60 -3.84
N GLY A 78 1.25 -18.22 -2.70
CA GLY A 78 1.96 -17.62 -1.56
C GLY A 78 2.24 -16.11 -1.65
N ALA A 79 1.78 -15.42 -2.70
CA ALA A 79 2.04 -14.00 -2.89
C ALA A 79 0.94 -13.29 -3.69
N ILE A 80 0.87 -11.96 -3.58
CA ILE A 80 0.05 -11.09 -4.42
C ILE A 80 0.98 -10.20 -5.21
N ARG A 81 0.81 -10.20 -6.53
CA ARG A 81 1.41 -9.18 -7.40
C ARG A 81 0.43 -8.03 -7.51
N MET A 82 0.87 -6.85 -7.10
CA MET A 82 0.09 -5.61 -7.19
C MET A 82 0.76 -4.68 -8.20
N THR A 83 0.05 -4.34 -9.25
CA THR A 83 0.48 -3.37 -10.26
C THR A 83 -0.36 -2.12 -10.12
N MET A 84 0.28 -1.01 -9.77
CA MET A 84 -0.32 0.31 -9.67
C MET A 84 -0.03 1.09 -10.95
N GLU A 85 -1.08 1.55 -11.61
CA GLU A 85 -0.95 2.59 -12.62
C GLU A 85 -0.76 3.91 -11.89
N LEU A 86 0.19 4.70 -12.36
CA LEU A 86 0.61 5.94 -11.73
C LEU A 86 0.30 7.12 -12.64
N ASP A 87 0.21 8.31 -12.05
CA ASP A 87 0.09 9.59 -12.77
C ASP A 87 1.30 9.90 -13.67
N ARG A 88 2.37 9.12 -13.55
CA ARG A 88 3.59 9.18 -14.35
C ARG A 88 4.09 7.78 -14.72
N SER A 89 4.80 7.67 -15.83
CA SER A 89 5.38 6.39 -16.30
C SER A 89 6.82 6.20 -15.78
N PRO A 90 7.27 4.97 -15.51
CA PRO A 90 6.53 3.70 -15.57
C PRO A 90 5.64 3.47 -14.34
N GLY A 91 4.62 2.61 -14.47
CA GLY A 91 3.83 2.15 -13.33
C GLY A 91 4.65 1.35 -12.30
N LEU A 92 4.12 1.17 -11.10
CA LEU A 92 4.79 0.45 -10.02
C LEU A 92 4.23 -0.97 -9.90
N THR A 93 5.08 -1.99 -9.95
CA THR A 93 4.69 -3.36 -9.65
C THR A 93 5.45 -3.86 -8.43
N ILE A 94 4.71 -4.30 -7.41
CA ILE A 94 5.25 -4.89 -6.19
C ILE A 94 4.75 -6.34 -6.04
N LEU A 95 5.60 -7.19 -5.48
CA LEU A 95 5.26 -8.56 -5.12
C LEU A 95 5.27 -8.69 -3.60
N LEU A 96 4.13 -9.00 -3.02
CA LEU A 96 3.95 -9.10 -1.58
C LEU A 96 3.69 -10.56 -1.20
N ASN A 97 4.51 -11.12 -0.32
CA ASN A 97 4.20 -12.41 0.30
C ASN A 97 3.01 -12.28 1.26
N ARG A 98 2.47 -13.41 1.73
CA ARG A 98 1.32 -13.42 2.66
C ARG A 98 1.53 -12.54 3.91
N SER A 99 2.72 -12.58 4.51
CA SER A 99 3.07 -11.76 5.69
C SER A 99 2.95 -10.26 5.41
N ASN A 100 3.47 -9.81 4.26
CA ASN A 100 3.41 -8.41 3.85
C ASN A 100 1.98 -7.99 3.47
N VAL A 101 1.21 -8.88 2.83
CA VAL A 101 -0.22 -8.62 2.52
C VAL A 101 -1.02 -8.42 3.80
N GLU A 102 -0.84 -9.29 4.80
CA GLU A 102 -1.55 -9.16 6.07
C GLU A 102 -1.13 -7.91 6.85
N MET A 103 0.18 -7.60 6.89
CA MET A 103 0.65 -6.35 7.49
C MET A 103 0.03 -5.13 6.80
N MET A 104 0.02 -5.11 5.47
CA MET A 104 -0.58 -4.02 4.69
C MET A 104 -2.08 -3.89 4.99
N ARG A 105 -2.82 -5.00 5.06
CA ARG A 105 -4.25 -5.02 5.41
C ARG A 105 -4.50 -4.45 6.80
N GLN A 106 -3.68 -4.81 7.78
CA GLN A 106 -3.77 -4.28 9.15
C GLN A 106 -3.50 -2.76 9.19
N ILE A 107 -2.50 -2.29 8.44
CA ILE A 107 -2.20 -0.85 8.35
C ILE A 107 -3.33 -0.09 7.66
N PHE A 108 -3.89 -0.62 6.56
CA PHE A 108 -5.06 -0.02 5.92
C PHE A 108 -6.26 0.03 6.85
N GLY A 109 -6.49 -1.04 7.62
CA GLY A 109 -7.53 -1.06 8.66
C GLY A 109 -7.30 0.00 9.73
N HIS A 110 -6.06 0.21 10.18
CA HIS A 110 -5.72 1.26 11.14
C HIS A 110 -6.04 2.66 10.61
N TYR A 111 -5.70 2.94 9.34
CA TYR A 111 -5.99 4.24 8.72
C TYR A 111 -7.42 4.39 8.21
N SER A 112 -8.25 3.34 8.26
CA SER A 112 -9.62 3.40 7.72
C SER A 112 -10.53 4.41 8.41
N SER A 113 -10.26 4.74 9.69
CA SER A 113 -10.97 5.80 10.42
C SER A 113 -10.53 7.21 10.06
N ASP A 114 -9.31 7.36 9.55
CA ASP A 114 -8.70 8.65 9.20
C ASP A 114 -8.91 8.99 7.72
N LEU A 115 -9.25 7.98 6.89
CA LEU A 115 -9.53 8.14 5.47
C LEU A 115 -11.02 8.38 5.22
N ILE A 116 -11.32 9.27 4.27
CA ILE A 116 -12.68 9.56 3.84
C ILE A 116 -13.08 8.55 2.76
N ASN A 117 -14.07 7.71 3.07
CA ASN A 117 -14.70 6.86 2.08
C ASN A 117 -15.83 7.63 1.38
N LEU A 118 -15.60 8.09 0.15
CA LEU A 118 -16.59 8.83 -0.63
C LEU A 118 -17.64 7.92 -1.30
N ASP A 119 -17.40 6.60 -1.32
CA ASP A 119 -18.27 5.60 -1.95
C ASP A 119 -19.19 4.87 -0.94
N ALA A 120 -19.14 5.24 0.34
CA ALA A 120 -19.91 4.62 1.44
C ALA A 120 -21.25 5.30 1.72
#